data_AF-A0A4Y8U1F7-F1
#
_entry.id   AF-A0A4Y8U1F7-F1
#
_cell.length_a   1.000
_cell.length_b   1.000
_cell.length_c   1.000
_cell.angle_alpha   90.00
_cell.angle_beta   90.00
_cell.angle_gamma   90.00
#
_symmetry.space_group_name_H-M   'P 1'
#
loop_
_entity.id
_entity.type
_entity.pdbx_description
1 polymer ?
#
loop_
_entity_poly.entity_id
_entity_poly.type
_entity_poly.pdbx_seq_one_letter_code
_entity_poly.pdbx_strand_id
1 'polypeptide(L)' 'MNALQPPTLSFFASVTVQVGEAISIGTTIDGERKVVPITGGTVLGE' A
#
# COMPACT_ATOMS: atom_id res chain seq x y z
N MET A 1 -28.01 20.33 -15.57
CA MET A 1 -27.41 19.20 -14.82
C MET A 1 -26.02 19.63 -14.41
N ASN A 2 -25.73 19.72 -13.11
CA ASN A 2 -24.39 20.05 -12.63
C ASN A 2 -23.60 18.73 -12.57
N ALA A 3 -22.78 18.46 -13.58
CA ALA A 3 -21.97 17.25 -13.60
C ALA A 3 -20.75 17.46 -12.71
N LEU A 4 -20.61 16.65 -11.65
CA LEU A 4 -19.41 16.68 -10.82
C LEU A 4 -18.23 16.21 -11.67
N GLN A 5 -17.27 17.10 -11.90
CA GLN A 5 -16.05 16.73 -12.61
C GLN A 5 -15.15 15.92 -11.65
N PRO A 6 -14.68 14.72 -12.05
CA PRO A 6 -13.77 13.95 -11.23
C PRO A 6 -12.40 14.65 -11.15
N PRO A 7 -11.65 14.43 -10.06
CA PRO A 7 -10.29 14.96 -9.95
C PRO A 7 -9.38 14.34 -11.02
N THR A 8 -8.41 15.12 -11.48
CA THR A 8 -7.34 14.65 -12.37
C THR A 8 -6.23 13.98 -11.54
N LEU A 9 -5.57 12.97 -12.13
CA LEU A 9 -4.42 12.30 -11.50
C LEU A 9 -3.12 12.78 -12.14
N SER A 10 -2.11 13.03 -11.32
CA SER A 10 -0.72 13.25 -11.73
C SER A 10 0.16 12.21 -11.06
N PHE A 11 1.16 11.70 -11.79
CA PHE A 11 2.21 10.88 -11.18
C PHE A 11 2.95 11.71 -10.12
N PHE A 12 3.33 11.08 -9.01
CA PHE A 12 4.05 11.74 -7.91
C PHE A 12 5.37 11.03 -7.62
N ALA A 13 5.32 9.73 -7.32
CA ALA A 13 6.51 8.96 -7.02
C ALA A 13 6.32 7.46 -7.25
N SER A 14 7.46 6.80 -7.44
CA SER A 14 7.65 5.36 -7.32
C SER A 14 8.29 5.05 -5.97
N VAL A 15 7.79 4.02 -5.28
CA VAL A 15 8.36 3.52 -4.03
C VAL A 15 8.76 2.06 -4.22
N THR A 16 10.01 1.75 -3.97
CA THR A 16 10.48 0.36 -3.80
C THR A 16 10.50 0.06 -2.31
N VAL A 17 9.81 -0.98 -1.87
CA VAL A 17 9.67 -1.32 -0.46
C VAL A 17 10.34 -2.66 -0.19
N GLN A 18 11.31 -2.69 0.73
CA GLN A 18 11.83 -3.92 1.29
C GLN A 18 10.90 -4.39 2.41
N VAL A 19 10.50 -5.65 2.35
CA VAL A 19 9.64 -6.28 3.35
C VAL A 19 10.34 -7.46 4.02
N GLY A 20 10.05 -7.64 5.30
CA GLY A 20 10.48 -8.81 6.07
C GLY A 20 9.60 -10.02 5.83
N GLU A 21 9.88 -11.09 6.58
CA GLU A 21 9.06 -12.30 6.58
C GLU A 21 7.63 -12.01 7.06
N ALA A 22 6.66 -12.68 6.44
CA ALA A 22 5.27 -12.58 6.85
C ALA A 22 5.04 -13.32 8.17
N ILE A 23 4.48 -12.61 9.15
CA ILE A 23 4.13 -13.15 10.46
C ILE A 23 2.65 -13.52 10.45
N SER A 24 2.34 -14.81 10.47
CA SER A 24 0.96 -15.27 10.60
C SER A 24 0.45 -15.04 12.03
N ILE A 25 -0.64 -14.30 12.12
CA ILE A 25 -1.35 -14.06 13.38
C ILE A 25 -2.41 -15.16 13.60
N GLY A 26 -2.93 -15.72 12.51
CA GLY A 26 -3.89 -16.83 12.50
C GLY A 26 -5.24 -16.44 11.90
N THR A 27 -6.22 -17.33 12.02
CA THR A 27 -7.57 -17.14 11.45
C THR A 27 -8.42 -16.24 12.36
N THR A 28 -9.07 -15.26 11.75
CA THR A 28 -10.08 -14.39 12.35
C THR A 28 -11.45 -14.68 11.72
N ILE A 29 -12.51 -13.99 12.18
CA ILE A 29 -13.82 -14.06 11.54
C ILE A 29 -13.78 -13.61 10.06
N ASP A 30 -12.78 -12.81 9.69
CA ASP A 30 -12.59 -12.25 8.34
C ASP A 30 -11.51 -13.01 7.52
N GLY A 31 -11.06 -14.18 8.01
CA GLY A 31 -10.04 -15.01 7.35
C GLY A 31 -8.65 -14.90 7.98
N GLU A 32 -7.62 -15.35 7.24
CA GLU A 32 -6.25 -15.42 7.75
C GLU A 32 -5.61 -14.02 7.88
N ARG A 33 -5.15 -13.68 9.08
CA ARG A 33 -4.46 -12.42 9.37
C ARG A 33 -2.95 -12.62 9.37
N LYS A 34 -2.25 -11.74 8.64
CA LYS A 34 -0.78 -11.67 8.60
C LYS A 34 -0.30 -10.24 8.82
N VAL A 35 0.92 -10.10 9.32
CA VAL A 35 1.67 -8.85 9.37
C VAL A 35 2.94 -9.01 8.55
N VAL A 36 3.19 -8.11 7.60
CA VAL A 36 4.40 -8.09 6.79
C VAL A 36 5.15 -6.80 7.14
N PRO A 37 6.28 -6.87 7.88
CA PRO A 37 7.03 -5.68 8.26
C PRO A 37 7.65 -5.00 7.05
N ILE A 38 7.55 -3.66 6.98
CA ILE A 38 8.39 -2.87 6.08
C ILE A 38 9.72 -2.65 6.79
N THR A 39 10.82 -3.06 6.15
CA THR A 39 12.17 -3.01 6.72
C THR A 39 13.05 -1.95 6.08
N GLY A 40 12.61 -1.36 4.97
CA GLY A 40 13.32 -0.30 4.27
C GLY A 40 12.62 0.09 2.98
N GLY A 41 13.21 1.04 2.27
CA GLY A 41 12.68 1.48 0.99
C GLY A 41 13.62 2.43 0.25
N THR A 42 13.36 2.59 -1.05
CA THR A 42 13.79 3.78 -1.80
C THR A 42 12.56 4.46 -2.38
N VAL A 43 12.62 5.79 -2.45
CA VAL A 43 11.58 6.63 -3.04
C VAL A 43 12.21 7.41 -4.18
N LEU A 44 11.54 7.41 -5.33
CA LEU A 44 11.91 8.20 -6.51
C LEU A 44 10.67 8.98 -6.93
N GLY A 45 10.65 10.27 -6.66
CA GLY A 45 9.60 11.20 -7.10
C GLY A 45 10.23 12.43 -7.77
N GLU A 46 9.38 13.23 -8.42
CA GLU A 46 9.78 14.56 -8.91
C GLU A 46 9.90 15.59 -7.78
#